data_AF-A0A971EGC3-F1
#
_entry.id   AF-A0A971EGC3-F1
#
_cell.length_a   1.000
_cell.length_b   1.000
_cell.length_c   1.000
_cell.angle_alpha   90.00
_cell.angle_beta   90.00
_cell.angle_gamma   90.00
#
_symmetry.space_group_name_H-M   'P 1'
#
loop_
_entity.id
_entity.type
_entity.pdbx_description
1 polymer ?
#
loop_
_entity_poly.entity_id
_entity_poly.type
_entity_poly.pdbx_seq_one_letter_code
_entity_poly.pdbx_strand_id
1 'polypeptide(L)'
;MIPAKENGSAVLIILILALGVMLLAQALLNLVYSESMMASYHTGARQALYLAEAGIEKARAMMAADTGMLFENTSLALRLGGAAVRVNIISPDQNGLIKISSTAFMDNGIRKTVEAEVNPAGRVGLLARRVSVHGGEEGECAVSATTVVQELLTDSGFLSTGPLYRGYVFPRLRLDRLVQRAGARVPGWAVYDGSQYLTSQHFFAHPYIFVRGNVTLDENIVGCPVGSLLVAEGTVMVCPTRESGYQTANLNVICGEDISMLATGESFLGLNGYLHANSAITIDLGEATAAVTLNGILEGDEISIGYHGGKFRFQENTGCLVADQFLQDELVGGLVSYRETYE
;
A
#
# COMPACT_ATOMS: atom_id res chain seq x y z
N MET A 1 0.50 -90.41 34.20
CA MET A 1 1.00 -90.45 32.80
C MET A 1 0.26 -89.35 32.06
N ILE A 2 0.80 -88.14 32.05
CA ILE A 2 0.22 -86.98 31.33
C ILE A 2 0.81 -87.05 29.92
N PRO A 3 0.00 -87.00 28.84
CA PRO A 3 0.50 -87.24 27.50
C PRO A 3 1.43 -86.10 27.09
N ALA A 4 2.68 -86.42 26.77
CA ALA A 4 3.69 -85.47 26.26
C ALA A 4 3.28 -84.72 24.96
N LYS A 5 2.15 -85.13 24.34
CA LYS A 5 1.52 -84.46 23.19
C LYS A 5 0.84 -83.13 23.54
N GLU A 6 0.27 -82.99 24.75
CA GLU A 6 -0.50 -81.77 25.13
C GLU A 6 0.42 -80.58 25.45
N ASN A 7 1.62 -80.85 25.97
CA ASN A 7 2.60 -79.81 26.29
C ASN A 7 3.19 -79.15 25.03
N GLY A 8 3.34 -79.90 23.93
CA GLY A 8 3.82 -79.37 22.66
C GLY A 8 2.84 -78.42 21.99
N SER A 9 1.54 -78.72 22.04
CA SER A 9 0.48 -77.84 21.52
C SER A 9 0.34 -76.55 22.33
N ALA A 10 0.47 -76.63 23.66
CA ALA A 10 0.41 -75.45 24.53
C ALA A 10 1.57 -74.48 24.23
N VAL A 11 2.79 -74.99 24.04
CA VAL A 11 3.97 -74.18 23.67
C VAL A 11 3.79 -73.52 22.30
N LEU A 12 3.20 -74.23 21.33
CA LEU A 12 2.94 -73.71 19.99
C LEU A 12 1.89 -72.58 20.01
N ILE A 13 0.83 -72.75 20.79
CA ILE A 13 -0.18 -71.71 21.01
C ILE A 13 0.45 -70.48 21.67
N ILE A 14 1.27 -70.67 22.72
CA ILE A 14 1.97 -69.57 23.39
C ILE A 14 2.93 -68.84 22.43
N LEU A 15 3.65 -69.56 21.57
CA LEU A 15 4.54 -68.98 20.57
C LEU A 15 3.77 -68.16 19.52
N ILE A 16 2.65 -68.67 19.01
CA ILE A 16 1.80 -67.93 18.06
C ILE A 16 1.21 -66.69 18.72
N LEU A 17 0.78 -66.79 19.97
CA LEU A 17 0.21 -65.68 20.72
C LEU A 17 1.27 -64.62 21.03
N ALA A 18 2.48 -65.04 21.41
CA ALA A 18 3.63 -64.16 21.60
C ALA A 18 4.05 -63.47 20.28
N LEU A 19 4.08 -64.20 19.16
CA LEU A 19 4.33 -63.62 17.83
C LEU A 19 3.25 -62.60 17.47
N GLY A 20 1.98 -62.91 17.72
CA GLY A 20 0.86 -61.99 17.50
C GLY A 20 1.00 -60.71 18.32
N VAL A 21 1.37 -60.82 19.60
CA VAL A 21 1.61 -59.67 20.49
C VAL A 21 2.83 -58.87 20.02
N MET A 22 3.92 -59.50 19.61
CA MET A 22 5.10 -58.81 19.08
C MET A 22 4.81 -58.05 17.79
N LEU A 23 4.04 -58.65 16.87
CA LEU A 23 3.61 -57.98 15.63
C LEU A 23 2.69 -56.79 15.92
N LEU A 24 1.79 -56.93 16.89
CA LEU A 24 0.88 -55.86 17.29
C LEU A 24 1.63 -54.72 18.00
N ALA A 25 2.59 -55.04 18.86
CA ALA A 25 3.48 -54.05 19.48
C ALA A 25 4.31 -53.29 18.43
N GLN A 26 4.88 -53.99 17.44
CA GLN A 26 5.63 -53.37 16.35
C GLN A 26 4.73 -52.45 15.50
N ALA A 27 3.50 -52.87 15.20
CA ALA A 27 2.55 -52.06 14.45
C ALA A 27 2.17 -50.78 15.21
N LEU A 28 1.94 -50.87 16.53
CA LEU A 28 1.65 -49.70 17.36
C LEU A 28 2.85 -48.75 17.45
N LEU A 29 4.07 -49.26 17.62
CA LEU A 29 5.29 -48.43 17.63
C LEU A 29 5.48 -47.70 16.30
N ASN A 30 5.26 -48.37 15.17
CA ASN A 30 5.33 -47.75 13.85
C ASN A 30 4.26 -46.66 13.68
N LEU A 31 3.06 -46.87 14.20
CA LEU A 31 1.98 -45.88 14.15
C LEU A 31 2.34 -44.64 14.97
N VAL A 32 2.76 -44.82 16.22
CA VAL A 32 3.18 -43.71 17.10
C VAL A 32 4.38 -42.96 16.52
N TYR A 33 5.35 -43.67 15.93
CA TYR A 33 6.49 -43.05 15.26
C TYR A 33 6.05 -42.23 14.04
N SER A 34 5.15 -42.77 13.22
CA SER A 34 4.58 -42.05 12.08
C SER A 34 3.81 -40.80 12.50
N GLU A 35 2.98 -40.88 13.54
CA GLU A 35 2.25 -39.72 14.09
C GLU A 35 3.20 -38.66 14.65
N SER A 36 4.24 -39.08 15.38
CA SER A 36 5.26 -38.16 15.89
C SER A 36 6.02 -37.46 14.76
N MET A 37 6.34 -38.18 13.68
CA MET A 37 6.98 -37.58 12.50
C MET A 37 6.02 -36.63 11.77
N MET A 38 4.75 -37.00 11.59
CA MET A 38 3.74 -36.12 11.01
C MET A 38 3.53 -34.85 11.83
N ALA A 39 3.43 -34.96 13.16
CA ALA A 39 3.27 -33.81 14.06
C ALA A 39 4.49 -32.88 14.02
N SER A 40 5.70 -33.44 14.01
CA SER A 40 6.95 -32.68 13.84
C SER A 40 6.99 -31.96 12.49
N TYR A 41 6.61 -32.65 11.41
CA TYR A 41 6.52 -32.07 10.07
C TYR A 41 5.51 -30.93 10.00
N HIS A 42 4.30 -31.09 10.58
CA HIS A 42 3.29 -30.03 10.64
C HIS A 42 3.78 -28.81 11.42
N THR A 43 4.49 -29.02 12.52
CA THR A 43 5.05 -27.93 13.33
C THR A 43 6.13 -27.19 12.54
N GLY A 44 7.05 -27.91 11.89
CA GLY A 44 8.08 -27.32 11.05
C GLY A 44 7.51 -26.59 9.83
N ALA A 45 6.43 -27.10 9.22
CA ALA A 45 5.72 -26.44 8.13
C ALA A 45 5.09 -25.12 8.57
N ARG A 46 4.47 -25.06 9.76
CA ARG A 46 3.94 -23.81 10.32
C ARG A 46 5.05 -22.82 10.64
N GLN A 47 6.16 -23.28 11.22
CA GLN A 47 7.32 -22.42 11.49
C GLN A 47 7.90 -21.84 10.20
N ALA A 48 8.04 -22.65 9.15
CA ALA A 48 8.49 -22.18 7.84
C ALA A 48 7.53 -21.14 7.25
N LEU A 49 6.21 -21.32 7.39
CA LEU A 49 5.21 -20.35 6.95
C LEU A 49 5.36 -19.01 7.69
N TYR A 50 5.43 -19.02 9.02
CA TYR A 50 5.62 -17.79 9.81
C TYR A 50 6.92 -17.07 9.47
N LEU A 51 7.99 -17.81 9.19
CA LEU A 51 9.26 -17.23 8.76
C LEU A 51 9.17 -16.58 7.38
N ALA A 52 8.41 -17.18 6.45
CA ALA A 52 8.16 -16.59 5.14
C ALA A 52 7.31 -15.31 5.26
N GLU A 53 6.25 -15.32 6.07
CA GLU A 53 5.45 -14.12 6.38
C GLU A 53 6.30 -13.00 7.00
N ALA A 54 7.16 -13.33 7.97
CA ALA A 54 8.09 -12.37 8.56
C ALA A 54 9.06 -11.78 7.53
N GLY A 55 9.44 -12.55 6.51
CA GLY A 55 10.23 -12.07 5.38
C GLY A 55 9.51 -11.01 4.55
N ILE A 56 8.21 -11.20 4.30
CA ILE A 56 7.36 -10.20 3.62
C ILE A 56 7.29 -8.91 4.44
N GLU A 57 7.00 -9.01 5.74
CA GLU A 57 6.89 -7.81 6.60
C GLU A 57 8.21 -7.06 6.71
N LYS A 58 9.34 -7.78 6.78
CA LYS A 58 10.66 -7.16 6.72
C LYS A 58 10.87 -6.40 5.41
N ALA A 59 10.50 -6.99 4.27
CA ALA A 59 10.60 -6.33 2.97
C ALA A 59 9.79 -5.03 2.95
N ARG A 60 8.55 -5.06 3.46
CA ARG A 60 7.65 -3.90 3.55
C ARG A 60 8.26 -2.78 4.39
N ALA A 61 8.85 -3.11 5.54
CA ALA A 61 9.52 -2.15 6.40
C ALA A 61 10.75 -1.52 5.72
N MET A 62 11.55 -2.33 5.00
CA MET A 62 12.71 -1.82 4.26
C MET A 62 12.29 -0.89 3.11
N MET A 63 11.27 -1.28 2.34
CA MET A 63 10.72 -0.45 1.27
C MET A 63 10.07 0.86 1.76
N ALA A 64 9.64 0.93 3.03
CA ALA A 64 9.16 2.17 3.62
C ALA A 64 10.32 3.10 4.02
N ALA A 65 11.49 2.54 4.32
CA ALA A 65 12.69 3.30 4.68
C ALA A 65 13.51 3.74 3.44
N ASP A 66 13.51 2.92 2.39
CA ASP A 66 14.20 3.18 1.13
C ASP A 66 13.28 2.87 -0.05
N THR A 67 12.74 3.94 -0.64
CA THR A 67 11.81 3.87 -1.78
C THR A 67 12.52 3.44 -3.06
N GLY A 68 13.85 3.53 -3.14
CA GLY A 68 14.63 3.04 -4.28
C GLY A 68 14.45 1.53 -4.49
N MET A 69 14.24 0.78 -3.39
CA MET A 69 13.97 -0.67 -3.44
C MET A 69 12.67 -1.03 -4.16
N LEU A 70 11.74 -0.08 -4.32
CA LEU A 70 10.49 -0.30 -5.07
C LEU A 70 10.75 -0.46 -6.57
N PHE A 71 11.85 0.06 -7.07
CA PHE A 71 12.12 0.20 -8.51
C PHE A 71 13.21 -0.73 -9.03
N GLU A 72 13.80 -1.55 -8.15
CA GLU A 72 14.86 -2.49 -8.51
C GLU A 72 14.56 -3.90 -7.99
N ASN A 73 14.85 -4.90 -8.82
CA ASN A 73 14.79 -6.29 -8.40
C ASN A 73 15.81 -6.54 -7.29
N THR A 74 15.33 -6.77 -6.08
CA THR A 74 16.17 -6.92 -4.90
C THR A 74 16.01 -8.29 -4.29
N SER A 75 17.11 -8.96 -3.95
CA SER A 75 17.08 -10.22 -3.21
C SER A 75 17.79 -10.05 -1.87
N LEU A 76 17.13 -10.47 -0.79
CA LEU A 76 17.61 -10.40 0.57
C LEU A 76 17.65 -11.80 1.15
N ALA A 77 18.72 -12.13 1.86
CA ALA A 77 18.81 -13.36 2.63
C ALA A 77 18.91 -13.04 4.12
N LEU A 78 18.14 -13.74 4.93
CA LEU A 78 18.20 -13.69 6.38
C LEU A 78 18.46 -15.08 6.94
N ARG A 79 19.26 -15.17 8.00
CA ARG A 79 19.44 -16.41 8.75
C ARG A 79 19.00 -16.19 10.19
N LEU A 80 18.12 -17.05 10.68
CA LEU A 80 17.55 -17.00 12.02
C LEU A 80 17.75 -18.37 12.66
N GLY A 81 18.87 -18.56 13.35
CA GLY A 81 19.24 -19.85 13.93
C GLY A 81 19.34 -20.96 12.88
N GLY A 82 18.59 -22.05 13.08
CA GLY A 82 18.48 -23.21 12.19
C GLY A 82 17.48 -23.05 11.02
N ALA A 83 17.23 -21.82 10.61
CA ALA A 83 16.40 -21.50 9.46
C ALA A 83 16.97 -20.33 8.66
N ALA A 84 16.68 -20.31 7.37
CA ALA A 84 17.02 -19.22 6.46
C ALA A 84 15.77 -18.75 5.72
N VAL A 85 15.73 -17.46 5.40
CA VAL A 85 14.67 -16.84 4.63
C VAL A 85 15.32 -16.12 3.45
N ARG A 86 14.80 -16.34 2.26
CA ARG A 86 15.15 -15.58 1.05
C ARG A 86 13.95 -14.77 0.63
N VAL A 87 14.10 -13.47 0.54
CA VAL A 87 13.08 -12.54 0.07
C VAL A 87 13.51 -12.00 -1.28
N ASN A 88 12.62 -12.02 -2.26
CA ASN A 88 12.80 -11.39 -3.56
C ASN A 88 11.72 -10.32 -3.71
N ILE A 89 12.14 -9.09 -3.96
CA ILE A 89 11.29 -7.96 -4.32
C ILE A 89 11.47 -7.80 -5.83
N ILE A 90 10.36 -7.90 -6.55
CA ILE A 90 10.32 -7.77 -8.00
C ILE A 90 9.71 -6.41 -8.30
N SER A 91 10.42 -5.66 -9.15
CA SER A 91 9.97 -4.35 -9.59
C SER A 91 8.61 -4.44 -10.29
N PRO A 92 7.87 -3.33 -10.37
CA PRO A 92 6.43 -3.45 -10.48
C PRO A 92 6.01 -3.78 -11.90
N ASP A 93 4.99 -4.62 -12.00
CA ASP A 93 4.54 -5.14 -13.28
C ASP A 93 3.67 -4.13 -14.03
N GLN A 94 3.06 -4.56 -15.14
CA GLN A 94 2.17 -3.71 -15.95
C GLN A 94 0.94 -3.20 -15.18
N ASN A 95 0.64 -3.71 -13.98
CA ASN A 95 -0.44 -3.24 -13.13
C ASN A 95 0.05 -2.25 -12.05
N GLY A 96 1.34 -1.93 -12.01
CA GLY A 96 1.91 -1.01 -11.02
C GLY A 96 2.04 -1.63 -9.62
N LEU A 97 2.03 -2.97 -9.52
CA LEU A 97 2.14 -3.68 -8.25
C LEU A 97 3.53 -4.30 -8.08
N ILE A 98 4.12 -4.09 -6.90
CA ILE A 98 5.40 -4.68 -6.47
C ILE A 98 5.12 -6.10 -5.99
N LYS A 99 5.85 -7.10 -6.50
CA LYS A 99 5.71 -8.48 -6.04
C LYS A 99 6.82 -8.81 -5.07
N ILE A 100 6.47 -9.34 -3.91
CA ILE A 100 7.40 -9.81 -2.89
C ILE A 100 7.18 -11.30 -2.73
N SER A 101 8.22 -12.10 -2.94
CA SER A 101 8.22 -13.53 -2.67
C SER A 101 9.19 -13.81 -1.54
N SER A 102 8.72 -14.43 -0.46
CA SER A 102 9.54 -14.89 0.64
C SER A 102 9.53 -16.40 0.72
N THR A 103 10.70 -17.02 0.67
CA THR A 103 10.89 -18.45 0.81
C THR A 103 11.69 -18.75 2.07
N ALA A 104 11.07 -19.48 3.00
CA ALA A 104 11.73 -20.00 4.19
C ALA A 104 12.27 -21.42 3.93
N PHE A 105 13.45 -21.68 4.47
CA PHE A 105 14.17 -22.95 4.45
C PHE A 105 14.49 -23.35 5.88
N MET A 106 13.97 -24.50 6.31
CA MET A 106 14.27 -25.10 7.61
C MET A 106 15.39 -26.13 7.49
N ASP A 107 16.21 -26.32 8.52
CA ASP A 107 17.29 -27.32 8.53
C ASP A 107 16.80 -28.77 8.30
N ASN A 108 15.53 -29.05 8.60
CA ASN A 108 14.90 -30.35 8.34
C ASN A 108 14.40 -30.53 6.89
N GLY A 109 14.76 -29.61 5.98
CA GLY A 109 14.42 -29.66 4.56
C GLY A 109 13.04 -29.12 4.21
N ILE A 110 12.24 -28.68 5.20
CA ILE A 110 10.94 -28.06 4.94
C ILE A 110 11.15 -26.69 4.28
N ARG A 111 10.42 -26.47 3.18
CA ARG A 111 10.40 -25.21 2.43
C ARG A 111 8.96 -24.69 2.33
N LYS A 112 8.79 -23.39 2.55
CA LYS A 112 7.52 -22.68 2.34
C LYS A 112 7.76 -21.36 1.66
N THR A 113 6.89 -21.02 0.70
CA THR A 113 6.95 -19.76 -0.03
C THR A 113 5.63 -19.02 0.13
N VAL A 114 5.74 -17.72 0.40
CA VAL A 114 4.64 -16.77 0.51
C VAL A 114 4.89 -15.66 -0.48
N GLU A 115 3.86 -15.32 -1.26
CA GLU A 115 3.89 -14.19 -2.19
C GLU A 115 2.93 -13.11 -1.74
N ALA A 116 3.32 -11.87 -1.97
CA ALA A 116 2.58 -10.65 -1.64
C ALA A 116 2.69 -9.67 -2.81
N GLU A 117 1.60 -9.00 -3.14
CA GLU A 117 1.60 -7.84 -4.06
C GLU A 117 1.41 -6.58 -3.22
N VAL A 118 2.15 -5.51 -3.50
CA VAL A 118 2.12 -4.24 -2.76
C VAL A 118 2.01 -3.05 -3.71
N ASN A 119 1.18 -2.08 -3.35
CA ASN A 119 1.03 -0.83 -4.09
C ASN A 119 2.09 0.21 -3.63
N PRO A 120 2.80 0.90 -4.54
CA PRO A 120 3.72 1.99 -4.19
C PRO A 120 3.02 3.25 -3.67
N ALA A 121 1.68 3.33 -3.77
CA ALA A 121 0.89 4.47 -3.36
C ALA A 121 1.18 4.87 -1.92
N GLY A 122 1.31 6.18 -1.71
CA GLY A 122 1.67 6.80 -0.45
C GLY A 122 3.15 6.67 -0.08
N ARG A 123 4.00 6.13 -0.95
CA ARG A 123 5.45 6.00 -0.72
C ARG A 123 6.30 6.86 -1.64
N VAL A 124 5.68 7.51 -2.62
CA VAL A 124 6.35 8.32 -3.65
C VAL A 124 5.70 9.70 -3.63
N GLY A 125 6.50 10.77 -3.65
CA GLY A 125 5.96 12.13 -3.63
C GLY A 125 5.17 12.52 -4.87
N LEU A 126 5.61 12.09 -6.07
CA LEU A 126 4.86 12.28 -7.31
C LEU A 126 4.81 10.97 -8.10
N LEU A 127 3.62 10.41 -8.29
CA LEU A 127 3.39 9.18 -9.06
C LEU A 127 2.34 9.43 -10.14
N ALA A 128 2.74 9.34 -11.41
CA ALA A 128 1.80 9.50 -12.52
C ALA A 128 2.16 8.72 -13.77
N ARG A 129 1.17 8.42 -14.61
CA ARG A 129 1.46 7.93 -15.97
C ARG A 129 2.01 9.08 -16.81
N ARG A 130 1.33 10.23 -16.80
CA ARG A 130 1.77 11.42 -17.53
C ARG A 130 1.86 12.62 -16.61
N VAL A 131 2.95 13.37 -16.74
CA VAL A 131 3.09 14.70 -16.15
C VAL A 131 3.26 15.71 -17.26
N SER A 132 2.41 16.73 -17.29
CA SER A 132 2.50 17.85 -18.21
C SER A 132 2.70 19.15 -17.44
N VAL A 133 3.76 19.88 -17.78
CA VAL A 133 4.07 21.16 -17.15
C VAL A 133 4.12 22.22 -18.23
N HIS A 134 3.21 23.18 -18.11
CA HIS A 134 3.04 24.28 -19.06
C HIS A 134 3.30 25.61 -18.35
N GLY A 135 4.24 26.38 -18.89
CA GLY A 135 4.75 27.59 -18.25
C GLY A 135 4.86 28.77 -19.20
N GLY A 136 4.73 29.99 -18.65
CA GLY A 136 5.19 31.22 -19.31
C GLY A 136 6.72 31.36 -19.30
N GLU A 137 7.28 32.17 -20.21
CA GLU A 137 8.73 32.30 -20.47
C GLU A 137 9.60 32.65 -19.23
N GLU A 138 9.02 33.20 -18.16
CA GLU A 138 9.73 33.67 -16.96
C GLU A 138 9.48 32.85 -15.67
N GLY A 139 8.63 31.81 -15.72
CA GLY A 139 8.27 31.03 -14.52
C GLY A 139 9.09 29.74 -14.33
N GLU A 140 9.06 29.19 -13.11
CA GLU A 140 9.80 27.98 -12.72
C GLU A 140 8.88 27.00 -11.99
N CYS A 141 8.91 25.72 -12.37
CA CYS A 141 8.24 24.62 -11.68
C CYS A 141 9.28 23.67 -11.10
N ALA A 142 9.48 23.70 -9.79
CA ALA A 142 10.42 22.83 -9.10
C ALA A 142 9.71 21.71 -8.33
N VAL A 143 10.12 20.47 -8.56
CA VAL A 143 9.64 19.26 -7.87
C VAL A 143 10.78 18.69 -7.03
N SER A 144 10.66 18.82 -5.72
CA SER A 144 11.58 18.25 -4.74
C SER A 144 10.95 17.05 -4.06
N ALA A 145 10.78 15.98 -4.84
CA ALA A 145 10.12 14.75 -4.45
C ALA A 145 10.71 13.54 -5.19
N THR A 146 10.59 12.36 -4.59
CA THR A 146 10.75 11.11 -5.36
C THR A 146 9.65 11.09 -6.41
N THR A 147 10.06 11.03 -7.68
CA THR A 147 9.16 11.18 -8.83
C THR A 147 9.19 9.93 -9.70
N VAL A 148 8.02 9.39 -10.00
CA VAL A 148 7.85 8.18 -10.81
C VAL A 148 6.85 8.49 -11.91
N VAL A 149 7.34 8.55 -13.15
CA VAL A 149 6.53 8.99 -14.30
C VAL A 149 6.80 8.15 -15.54
N GLN A 150 5.76 7.78 -16.29
CA GLN A 150 5.97 7.11 -17.58
C GLN A 150 6.32 8.12 -18.68
N GLU A 151 5.59 9.22 -18.73
CA GLU A 151 5.74 10.29 -19.72
C GLU A 151 5.83 11.65 -19.02
N LEU A 152 6.85 12.43 -19.36
CA LEU A 152 7.06 13.78 -18.84
C LEU A 152 7.12 14.75 -20.02
N LEU A 153 6.12 15.62 -20.12
CA LEU A 153 5.96 16.64 -21.17
C LEU A 153 6.20 18.01 -20.54
N THR A 154 7.27 18.68 -20.94
CA THR A 154 7.66 19.97 -20.35
C THR A 154 8.11 20.93 -21.44
N ASP A 155 7.52 22.12 -21.49
CA ASP A 155 7.81 23.10 -22.54
C ASP A 155 9.02 24.01 -22.20
N SER A 156 9.39 24.10 -20.93
CA SER A 156 10.66 24.60 -20.34
C SER A 156 10.41 24.90 -18.85
N GLY A 157 11.46 25.09 -18.03
CA GLY A 157 11.29 25.54 -16.63
C GLY A 157 10.92 24.48 -15.58
N PHE A 158 10.84 23.19 -15.94
CA PHE A 158 10.71 22.09 -14.97
C PHE A 158 12.06 21.69 -14.37
N LEU A 159 12.16 21.72 -13.04
CA LEU A 159 13.34 21.33 -12.29
C LEU A 159 12.99 20.22 -11.29
N SER A 160 13.47 18.99 -11.53
CA SER A 160 13.40 17.91 -10.54
C SER A 160 14.68 17.87 -9.71
N THR A 161 14.57 18.08 -8.40
CA THR A 161 15.71 17.96 -7.46
C THR A 161 15.74 16.62 -6.73
N GLY A 162 14.65 15.85 -6.77
CA GLY A 162 14.58 14.50 -6.22
C GLY A 162 14.88 13.40 -7.25
N PRO A 163 14.98 12.13 -6.80
CA PRO A 163 15.13 10.98 -7.70
C PRO A 163 13.97 10.89 -8.70
N LEU A 164 14.30 10.59 -9.96
CA LEU A 164 13.33 10.47 -11.06
C LEU A 164 13.42 9.09 -11.71
N TYR A 165 12.33 8.33 -11.65
CA TYR A 165 12.21 7.01 -12.25
C TYR A 165 11.25 7.04 -13.44
N ARG A 166 11.58 6.27 -14.50
CA ARG A 166 10.76 6.17 -15.71
C ARG A 166 10.23 4.75 -15.92
N GLY A 167 8.99 4.65 -16.41
CA GLY A 167 8.43 3.38 -16.92
C GLY A 167 7.59 2.58 -15.93
N TYR A 168 6.73 3.25 -15.18
CA TYR A 168 5.85 2.64 -14.16
C TYR A 168 4.39 2.85 -14.50
N VAL A 169 3.51 1.90 -14.15
CA VAL A 169 2.06 2.03 -14.37
C VAL A 169 1.37 2.53 -13.10
N PHE A 170 0.54 3.56 -13.25
CA PHE A 170 -0.22 4.16 -12.17
C PHE A 170 -1.29 3.18 -11.61
N PRO A 171 -1.31 2.93 -10.29
CA PRO A 171 -2.31 2.07 -9.67
C PRO A 171 -3.61 2.84 -9.42
N ARG A 172 -4.72 2.34 -9.98
CA ARG A 172 -6.07 2.89 -9.70
C ARG A 172 -6.62 2.34 -8.38
N LEU A 173 -7.09 3.23 -7.50
CA LEU A 173 -7.73 2.84 -6.25
C LEU A 173 -9.19 2.44 -6.48
N ARG A 174 -9.53 1.22 -6.06
CA ARG A 174 -10.93 0.78 -5.99
C ARG A 174 -11.56 1.30 -4.70
N LEU A 175 -12.50 2.24 -4.82
CA LEU A 175 -13.15 2.89 -3.68
C LEU A 175 -14.11 1.97 -2.91
N ASP A 176 -14.45 0.79 -3.44
CA ASP A 176 -15.37 -0.19 -2.84
C ASP A 176 -15.09 -0.46 -1.36
N ARG A 177 -13.81 -0.57 -0.98
CA ARG A 177 -13.41 -0.83 0.42
C ARG A 177 -13.66 0.37 1.34
N LEU A 178 -13.38 1.59 0.85
CA LEU A 178 -13.65 2.83 1.58
C LEU A 178 -15.16 3.02 1.78
N VAL A 179 -15.96 2.73 0.74
CA VAL A 179 -17.43 2.73 0.80
C VAL A 179 -17.94 1.80 1.91
N GLN A 180 -17.42 0.57 1.97
CA GLN A 180 -17.83 -0.41 2.98
C GLN A 180 -17.54 0.07 4.40
N ARG A 181 -16.37 0.66 4.65
CA ARG A 181 -16.00 1.19 5.97
C ARG A 181 -16.86 2.37 6.38
N ALA A 182 -17.08 3.31 5.48
CA ALA A 182 -17.95 4.45 5.73
C ALA A 182 -19.40 4.00 6.03
N GLY A 183 -19.89 2.98 5.30
CA GLY A 183 -21.21 2.36 5.51
C GLY A 183 -21.32 1.52 6.79
N ALA A 184 -20.22 0.97 7.30
CA ALA A 184 -20.19 0.15 8.53
C ALA A 184 -20.38 0.97 9.83
N ARG A 185 -20.62 2.29 9.73
CA ARG A 185 -20.81 3.21 10.86
C ARG A 185 -19.62 3.20 11.83
N VAL A 186 -18.41 3.08 11.31
CA VAL A 186 -17.20 3.28 12.10
C VAL A 186 -17.20 4.72 12.64
N PRO A 187 -16.91 4.96 13.92
CA PRO A 187 -16.83 6.32 14.48
C PRO A 187 -15.92 7.22 13.63
N GLY A 188 -16.35 8.46 13.40
CA GLY A 188 -15.57 9.47 12.67
C GLY A 188 -15.93 9.65 11.20
N TRP A 189 -16.72 8.74 10.60
CA TRP A 189 -17.20 8.88 9.23
C TRP A 189 -18.54 9.64 9.15
N ALA A 190 -18.62 10.58 8.21
CA ALA A 190 -19.87 11.05 7.63
C ALA A 190 -20.00 10.55 6.19
N VAL A 191 -21.22 10.16 5.81
CA VAL A 191 -21.54 9.72 4.45
C VAL A 191 -22.61 10.63 3.88
N TYR A 192 -22.34 11.21 2.72
CA TYR A 192 -23.26 12.05 1.98
C TYR A 192 -23.61 11.39 0.65
N ASP A 193 -24.90 11.32 0.35
CA ASP A 193 -25.40 10.91 -0.95
C ASP A 193 -25.58 12.15 -1.85
N GLY A 194 -25.06 12.10 -3.07
CA GLY A 194 -25.08 13.22 -4.02
C GLY A 194 -23.97 14.26 -3.78
N SER A 195 -23.82 15.17 -4.74
CA SER A 195 -22.76 16.18 -4.73
C SER A 195 -22.85 17.13 -3.54
N GLN A 196 -21.70 17.50 -2.97
CA GLN A 196 -21.62 18.30 -1.74
C GLN A 196 -20.72 19.53 -1.89
N TYR A 197 -21.05 20.53 -1.08
CA TYR A 197 -20.19 21.66 -0.78
C TYR A 197 -19.65 21.51 0.63
N LEU A 198 -18.34 21.33 0.79
CA LEU A 198 -17.74 21.03 2.10
C LEU A 198 -16.88 22.20 2.59
N THR A 199 -16.86 22.36 3.90
CA THR A 199 -16.12 23.41 4.63
C THR A 199 -15.39 22.78 5.82
N SER A 200 -14.44 23.50 6.41
CA SER A 200 -13.70 23.04 7.59
C SER A 200 -14.60 22.59 8.75
N GLN A 201 -15.78 23.22 8.94
CA GLN A 201 -16.73 22.84 9.98
C GLN A 201 -17.25 21.40 9.85
N HIS A 202 -17.41 20.92 8.62
CA HIS A 202 -17.80 19.53 8.37
C HIS A 202 -16.71 18.58 8.88
N PHE A 203 -15.44 18.92 8.67
CA PHE A 203 -14.30 18.11 9.11
C PHE A 203 -14.02 18.21 10.61
N PHE A 204 -14.41 19.31 11.26
CA PHE A 204 -14.43 19.38 12.72
C PHE A 204 -15.47 18.44 13.35
N ALA A 205 -16.63 18.29 12.71
CA ALA A 205 -17.66 17.36 13.16
C ALA A 205 -17.29 15.90 12.84
N HIS A 206 -16.71 15.68 11.66
CA HIS A 206 -16.38 14.35 11.13
C HIS A 206 -15.01 14.40 10.43
N PRO A 207 -13.93 13.85 11.05
CA PRO A 207 -12.60 13.88 10.46
C PRO A 207 -12.52 13.12 9.13
N TYR A 208 -13.44 12.18 8.89
CA TYR A 208 -13.51 11.38 7.68
C TYR A 208 -14.85 11.59 6.99
N ILE A 209 -14.81 11.99 5.72
CA ILE A 209 -16.01 12.27 4.94
C ILE A 209 -15.98 11.44 3.65
N PHE A 210 -17.08 10.72 3.40
CA PHE A 210 -17.33 10.02 2.15
C PHE A 210 -18.48 10.72 1.41
N VAL A 211 -18.28 11.04 0.13
CA VAL A 211 -19.30 11.65 -0.74
C VAL A 211 -19.53 10.78 -1.97
N ARG A 212 -20.77 10.32 -2.16
CA ARG A 212 -21.22 9.63 -3.39
C ARG A 212 -21.62 10.65 -4.46
N GLY A 213 -20.65 11.38 -4.97
CA GLY A 213 -20.85 12.45 -5.95
C GLY A 213 -19.64 13.37 -6.04
N ASN A 214 -19.86 14.54 -6.64
CA ASN A 214 -18.83 15.55 -6.79
C ASN A 214 -18.71 16.40 -5.52
N VAL A 215 -17.53 16.97 -5.29
CA VAL A 215 -17.28 17.84 -4.15
C VAL A 215 -16.74 19.17 -4.63
N THR A 216 -17.27 20.24 -4.05
CA THR A 216 -16.72 21.59 -4.19
C THR A 216 -16.18 22.07 -2.86
N LEU A 217 -14.95 22.56 -2.86
CA LEU A 217 -14.24 23.15 -1.74
C LEU A 217 -13.92 24.61 -2.07
N ASP A 218 -14.05 25.50 -1.09
CA ASP A 218 -13.75 26.93 -1.24
C ASP A 218 -12.80 27.40 -0.13
N GLU A 219 -12.63 28.72 0.03
CA GLU A 219 -11.82 29.30 1.11
C GLU A 219 -12.21 28.84 2.52
N ASN A 220 -13.45 28.40 2.75
CA ASN A 220 -13.90 27.95 4.07
C ASN A 220 -13.35 26.57 4.45
N ILE A 221 -12.63 25.90 3.55
CA ILE A 221 -11.89 24.68 3.87
C ILE A 221 -10.57 24.99 4.61
N VAL A 222 -10.10 26.23 4.57
CA VAL A 222 -8.93 26.67 5.33
C VAL A 222 -9.19 26.47 6.83
N GLY A 223 -8.19 25.91 7.54
CA GLY A 223 -8.32 25.54 8.93
C GLY A 223 -8.92 24.15 9.18
N CYS A 224 -9.07 23.33 8.12
CA CYS A 224 -9.37 21.91 8.27
C CYS A 224 -8.41 21.22 9.26
N PRO A 225 -8.90 20.37 10.19
CA PRO A 225 -8.04 19.63 11.10
C PRO A 225 -7.00 18.79 10.36
N VAL A 226 -5.76 18.78 10.86
CA VAL A 226 -4.68 17.95 10.30
C VAL A 226 -5.09 16.47 10.39
N GLY A 227 -4.91 15.72 9.30
CA GLY A 227 -5.31 14.31 9.21
C GLY A 227 -6.77 14.10 8.80
N SER A 228 -7.47 15.15 8.37
CA SER A 228 -8.79 14.99 7.76
C SER A 228 -8.70 14.32 6.40
N LEU A 229 -9.67 13.46 6.10
CA LEU A 229 -9.76 12.71 4.84
C LEU A 229 -11.11 12.94 4.14
N LEU A 230 -11.03 13.34 2.88
CA LEU A 230 -12.14 13.35 1.94
C LEU A 230 -12.01 12.19 0.95
N VAL A 231 -13.08 11.40 0.83
CA VAL A 231 -13.24 10.41 -0.23
C VAL A 231 -14.44 10.77 -1.07
N ALA A 232 -14.25 10.98 -2.38
CA ALA A 232 -15.31 11.32 -3.33
C ALA A 232 -15.38 10.29 -4.46
N GLU A 233 -16.58 9.83 -4.82
CA GLU A 233 -16.74 8.97 -5.99
C GLU A 233 -16.57 9.74 -7.31
N GLY A 234 -16.92 11.02 -7.34
CA GLY A 234 -16.82 11.89 -8.52
C GLY A 234 -15.60 12.82 -8.49
N THR A 235 -15.75 14.02 -9.04
CA THR A 235 -14.69 15.04 -9.09
C THR A 235 -14.60 15.86 -7.81
N VAL A 236 -13.40 16.38 -7.52
CA VAL A 236 -13.16 17.36 -6.46
C VAL A 236 -12.64 18.66 -7.06
N MET A 237 -13.43 19.72 -6.94
CA MET A 237 -13.07 21.06 -7.40
C MET A 237 -12.72 21.95 -6.22
N VAL A 238 -11.53 22.53 -6.25
CA VAL A 238 -11.04 23.51 -5.28
C VAL A 238 -11.14 24.89 -5.91
N CYS A 239 -12.10 25.67 -5.41
CA CYS A 239 -12.34 27.04 -5.83
C CYS A 239 -11.34 27.98 -5.14
N PRO A 240 -10.85 29.00 -5.86
CA PRO A 240 -9.89 29.96 -5.31
C PRO A 240 -10.54 30.89 -4.28
N THR A 241 -9.69 31.54 -3.50
CA THR A 241 -10.13 32.50 -2.48
C THR A 241 -10.73 33.76 -3.10
N ARG A 242 -11.71 34.36 -2.43
CA ARG A 242 -12.27 35.67 -2.83
C ARG A 242 -11.26 36.81 -2.71
N GLU A 243 -10.29 36.67 -1.82
CA GLU A 243 -9.21 37.64 -1.61
C GLU A 243 -7.99 37.27 -2.45
N SER A 244 -7.30 38.28 -2.98
CA SER A 244 -6.04 38.10 -3.73
C SER A 244 -4.99 37.43 -2.86
N GLY A 245 -4.31 36.43 -3.41
CA GLY A 245 -3.17 35.79 -2.77
C GLY A 245 -3.26 34.28 -2.71
N TYR A 246 -2.33 33.72 -1.94
CA TYR A 246 -2.11 32.29 -1.84
C TYR A 246 -2.54 31.75 -0.48
N GLN A 247 -3.43 30.75 -0.48
CA GLN A 247 -3.80 30.01 0.72
C GLN A 247 -3.68 28.50 0.50
N THR A 248 -3.51 27.76 1.60
CA THR A 248 -3.51 26.30 1.59
C THR A 248 -4.40 25.74 2.67
N ALA A 249 -5.01 24.59 2.39
CA ALA A 249 -5.68 23.78 3.38
C ALA A 249 -4.99 22.42 3.51
N ASN A 250 -4.91 21.90 4.75
CA ASN A 250 -4.40 20.56 4.99
C ASN A 250 -5.56 19.57 4.87
N LEU A 251 -5.62 18.82 3.78
CA LEU A 251 -6.69 17.86 3.53
C LEU A 251 -6.16 16.73 2.65
N ASN A 252 -6.34 15.50 3.10
CA ASN A 252 -6.12 14.32 2.27
C ASN A 252 -7.35 14.10 1.39
N VAL A 253 -7.16 13.86 0.10
CA VAL A 253 -8.24 13.69 -0.87
C VAL A 253 -7.99 12.44 -1.70
N ILE A 254 -9.01 11.58 -1.77
CA ILE A 254 -9.06 10.45 -2.69
C ILE A 254 -10.32 10.62 -3.54
N CYS A 255 -10.18 10.69 -4.86
CA CYS A 255 -11.33 10.78 -5.75
C CYS A 255 -11.33 9.74 -6.87
N GLY A 256 -12.54 9.35 -7.27
CA GLY A 256 -12.77 8.40 -8.36
C GLY A 256 -12.55 9.00 -9.76
N GLU A 257 -12.60 10.32 -9.88
CA GLU A 257 -12.40 11.04 -11.14
C GLU A 257 -11.23 12.04 -11.01
N ASP A 258 -11.48 13.34 -11.18
CA ASP A 258 -10.46 14.39 -11.26
C ASP A 258 -10.40 15.27 -10.00
N ILE A 259 -9.19 15.76 -9.68
CA ILE A 259 -8.96 16.88 -8.75
C ILE A 259 -8.57 18.11 -9.57
N SER A 260 -9.26 19.22 -9.37
CA SER A 260 -8.95 20.49 -10.03
C SER A 260 -8.74 21.60 -9.01
N MET A 261 -7.57 22.21 -9.03
CA MET A 261 -7.23 23.43 -8.28
C MET A 261 -6.99 24.54 -9.30
N LEU A 262 -7.95 25.46 -9.41
CA LEU A 262 -7.93 26.52 -10.42
C LEU A 262 -7.82 27.88 -9.76
N ALA A 263 -6.87 28.70 -10.20
CA ALA A 263 -6.78 30.09 -9.79
C ALA A 263 -7.88 30.96 -10.44
N THR A 264 -8.10 32.15 -9.88
CA THR A 264 -8.86 33.22 -10.53
C THR A 264 -8.10 34.53 -10.33
N GLY A 265 -7.50 35.04 -11.40
CA GLY A 265 -6.54 36.15 -11.32
C GLY A 265 -5.32 35.75 -10.49
N GLU A 266 -5.04 36.52 -9.43
CA GLU A 266 -3.94 36.26 -8.49
C GLU A 266 -4.34 35.39 -7.28
N SER A 267 -5.60 34.95 -7.21
CA SER A 267 -6.12 34.15 -6.09
C SER A 267 -5.97 32.65 -6.36
N PHE A 268 -5.35 31.93 -5.43
CA PHE A 268 -5.18 30.47 -5.51
C PHE A 268 -5.36 29.81 -4.14
N LEU A 269 -6.16 28.73 -4.12
CA LEU A 269 -6.31 27.84 -2.97
C LEU A 269 -5.73 26.47 -3.31
N GLY A 270 -4.67 26.09 -2.60
CA GLY A 270 -4.01 24.80 -2.73
C GLY A 270 -4.41 23.80 -1.63
N LEU A 271 -4.19 22.52 -1.91
CA LEU A 271 -4.30 21.45 -0.90
C LEU A 271 -2.92 20.89 -0.57
N ASN A 272 -2.65 20.77 0.73
CA ASN A 272 -1.51 20.04 1.28
C ASN A 272 -1.99 18.70 1.86
N GLY A 273 -1.26 17.63 1.59
CA GLY A 273 -1.60 16.28 2.06
C GLY A 273 -1.42 15.22 0.98
N TYR A 274 -2.06 14.07 1.17
CA TYR A 274 -2.13 13.01 0.18
C TYR A 274 -3.28 13.30 -0.79
N LEU A 275 -2.97 13.54 -2.07
CA LEU A 275 -3.95 13.77 -3.12
C LEU A 275 -3.87 12.64 -4.16
N HIS A 276 -4.97 11.91 -4.29
CA HIS A 276 -5.11 10.81 -5.24
C HIS A 276 -6.33 11.02 -6.13
N ALA A 277 -6.10 10.95 -7.44
CA ALA A 277 -7.14 10.96 -8.47
C ALA A 277 -6.98 9.75 -9.38
N ASN A 278 -8.04 8.97 -9.60
CA ASN A 278 -7.98 7.85 -10.54
C ASN A 278 -7.81 8.30 -12.01
N SER A 279 -8.08 9.57 -12.31
CA SER A 279 -7.97 10.18 -13.63
C SER A 279 -6.92 11.31 -13.62
N ALA A 280 -7.29 12.56 -13.36
CA ALA A 280 -6.36 13.68 -13.48
C ALA A 280 -6.27 14.54 -12.21
N ILE A 281 -5.07 15.08 -11.95
CA ILE A 281 -4.85 16.20 -11.04
C ILE A 281 -4.43 17.42 -11.87
N THR A 282 -5.25 18.46 -11.87
CA THR A 282 -4.95 19.72 -12.54
C THR A 282 -4.68 20.82 -11.53
N ILE A 283 -3.52 21.45 -11.65
CA ILE A 283 -3.09 22.60 -10.86
C ILE A 283 -2.87 23.75 -11.83
N ASP A 284 -3.78 24.72 -11.85
CA ASP A 284 -3.64 25.93 -12.64
C ASP A 284 -3.46 27.12 -11.71
N LEU A 285 -2.26 27.70 -11.72
CA LEU A 285 -1.91 28.85 -10.88
C LEU A 285 -2.43 30.18 -11.45
N GLY A 286 -2.98 30.20 -12.68
CA GLY A 286 -3.44 31.41 -13.32
C GLY A 286 -2.35 32.48 -13.36
N GLU A 287 -2.70 33.71 -13.01
CA GLU A 287 -1.82 34.89 -13.02
C GLU A 287 -1.09 35.10 -11.68
N ALA A 288 -1.06 34.10 -10.81
CA ALA A 288 -0.38 34.21 -9.52
C ALA A 288 1.12 34.50 -9.70
N THR A 289 1.53 35.72 -9.32
CA THR A 289 2.92 36.19 -9.38
C THR A 289 3.75 35.73 -8.17
N ALA A 290 3.10 35.43 -7.05
CA ALA A 290 3.74 34.93 -5.85
C ALA A 290 4.19 33.46 -6.00
N ALA A 291 5.23 33.07 -5.26
CA ALA A 291 5.67 31.68 -5.24
C ALA A 291 4.65 30.80 -4.50
N VAL A 292 4.12 29.79 -5.19
CA VAL A 292 3.16 28.81 -4.66
C VAL A 292 3.93 27.56 -4.25
N THR A 293 3.71 27.09 -3.02
CA THR A 293 4.38 25.89 -2.49
C THR A 293 3.38 24.90 -1.91
N LEU A 294 3.20 23.77 -2.59
CA LEU A 294 2.38 22.66 -2.11
C LEU A 294 3.24 21.57 -1.48
N ASN A 295 2.74 21.00 -0.39
CA ASN A 295 3.42 19.95 0.35
C ASN A 295 2.55 18.70 0.43
N GLY A 296 3.12 17.54 0.11
CA GLY A 296 2.38 16.29 0.24
C GLY A 296 2.80 15.24 -0.76
N ILE A 297 1.81 14.49 -1.25
CA ILE A 297 1.97 13.43 -2.24
C ILE A 297 0.90 13.62 -3.32
N LEU A 298 1.30 13.54 -4.59
CA LEU A 298 0.41 13.62 -5.75
C LEU A 298 0.40 12.31 -6.53
N GLU A 299 -0.79 11.76 -6.69
CA GLU A 299 -1.00 10.51 -7.40
C GLU A 299 -2.15 10.65 -8.40
N GLY A 300 -1.86 10.55 -9.69
CA GLY A 300 -2.88 10.60 -10.73
C GLY A 300 -2.44 9.91 -12.01
N ASP A 301 -3.39 9.47 -12.85
CA ASP A 301 -3.04 8.97 -14.18
C ASP A 301 -2.38 10.10 -14.99
N GLU A 302 -2.97 11.30 -14.94
CA GLU A 302 -2.40 12.51 -15.52
C GLU A 302 -2.25 13.62 -14.46
N ILE A 303 -1.08 14.24 -14.38
CA ILE A 303 -0.86 15.43 -13.55
C ILE A 303 -0.47 16.58 -14.46
N SER A 304 -1.31 17.62 -14.48
CA SER A 304 -1.08 18.83 -15.27
C SER A 304 -0.84 20.03 -14.37
N ILE A 305 0.24 20.77 -14.62
CA ILE A 305 0.64 21.95 -13.85
C ILE A 305 0.78 23.11 -14.83
N GLY A 306 -0.09 24.11 -14.70
CA GLY A 306 -0.08 25.36 -15.44
C GLY A 306 0.41 26.53 -14.57
N TYR A 307 1.35 27.33 -15.09
CA TYR A 307 1.80 28.55 -14.42
C TYR A 307 2.08 29.71 -15.40
N HIS A 308 1.66 30.93 -15.05
CA HIS A 308 1.88 32.13 -15.86
C HIS A 308 2.70 33.19 -15.10
N GLY A 309 4.02 33.00 -15.05
CA GLY A 309 4.99 33.99 -14.51
C GLY A 309 5.40 33.80 -13.03
N GLY A 310 4.66 33.00 -12.26
CA GLY A 310 5.01 32.64 -10.88
C GLY A 310 6.01 31.49 -10.74
N LYS A 311 6.42 31.19 -9.50
CA LYS A 311 7.20 29.99 -9.15
C LYS A 311 6.33 28.95 -8.48
N PHE A 312 6.23 27.76 -9.06
CA PHE A 312 5.61 26.61 -8.41
C PHE A 312 6.67 25.72 -7.75
N ARG A 313 6.42 25.32 -6.51
CA ARG A 313 7.23 24.33 -5.80
C ARG A 313 6.34 23.24 -5.25
N PHE A 314 6.67 22.00 -5.57
CA PHE A 314 6.10 20.83 -4.93
C PHE A 314 7.17 20.15 -4.06
N GLN A 315 6.84 19.90 -2.80
CA GLN A 315 7.72 19.21 -1.85
C GLN A 315 7.03 17.97 -1.31
N GLU A 316 7.75 16.85 -1.36
CA GLU A 316 7.27 15.62 -0.75
C GLU A 316 7.16 15.78 0.77
N ASN A 317 5.98 15.50 1.32
CA ASN A 317 5.77 15.44 2.76
C ASN A 317 4.95 14.19 3.13
N THR A 318 5.65 13.07 3.32
CA THR A 318 5.04 11.80 3.74
C THR A 318 4.54 11.81 5.19
N GLY A 319 4.89 12.84 5.98
CA GLY A 319 4.43 13.00 7.36
C GLY A 319 2.91 13.02 7.50
N CYS A 320 2.18 13.47 6.47
CA CYS A 320 0.72 13.42 6.44
C CYS A 320 0.15 11.99 6.44
N LEU A 321 0.84 11.03 5.80
CA LEU A 321 0.45 9.62 5.79
C LEU A 321 0.88 8.88 7.06
N VAL A 322 2.03 9.25 7.63
CA VAL A 322 2.52 8.65 8.88
C VAL A 322 1.68 9.09 10.07
N ALA A 323 1.13 10.31 10.04
CA ALA A 323 0.26 10.83 11.09
C ALA A 323 -1.18 10.30 11.01
N ASP A 324 -1.63 9.91 9.82
CA ASP A 324 -2.98 9.41 9.59
C ASP A 324 -3.00 7.87 9.57
N GLN A 325 -3.31 7.28 10.74
CA GLN A 325 -3.41 5.83 10.90
C GLN A 325 -4.39 5.18 9.90
N PHE A 326 -5.43 5.89 9.48
CA PHE A 326 -6.39 5.34 8.53
C PHE A 326 -5.76 5.19 7.15
N LEU A 327 -5.08 6.22 6.64
CA LEU A 327 -4.37 6.14 5.37
C LEU A 327 -3.20 5.14 5.46
N GLN A 328 -2.50 5.10 6.59
CA GLN A 328 -1.45 4.12 6.83
C GLN A 328 -1.98 2.68 6.75
N ASP A 329 -3.09 2.36 7.40
CA ASP A 329 -3.62 0.99 7.42
C ASP A 329 -4.35 0.61 6.12
N GLU A 330 -5.02 1.56 5.47
CA GLU A 330 -5.89 1.27 4.31
C GLU A 330 -5.18 1.45 2.96
N LEU A 331 -4.31 2.44 2.79
CA LEU A 331 -3.56 2.66 1.54
C LEU A 331 -2.18 1.98 1.57
N VAL A 332 -1.41 2.18 2.64
CA VAL A 332 -0.03 1.67 2.76
C VAL A 332 0.00 0.25 3.35
N GLY A 333 -0.98 -0.06 4.19
CA GLY A 333 -1.16 -1.30 4.91
C GLY A 333 -1.97 -2.36 4.15
N GLY A 334 -2.91 -1.91 3.31
CA GLY A 334 -4.15 -2.63 3.03
C GLY A 334 -4.20 -3.51 1.78
N LEU A 335 -3.23 -3.46 0.88
CA LEU A 335 -3.20 -4.33 -0.30
C LEU A 335 -2.00 -5.25 -0.22
N VAL A 336 -2.16 -6.35 0.55
CA VAL A 336 -1.30 -7.52 0.48
C VAL A 336 -2.21 -8.72 0.25
N SER A 337 -2.27 -9.22 -0.98
CA SER A 337 -2.85 -10.54 -1.23
C SER A 337 -1.78 -11.58 -0.93
N TYR A 338 -1.92 -12.27 0.20
CA TYR A 338 -1.04 -13.42 0.49
C TYR A 338 -1.52 -14.61 -0.33
N ARG A 339 -0.60 -15.18 -1.11
CA ARG A 339 -0.82 -16.48 -1.75
C ARG A 339 0.26 -17.43 -1.27
N GLU A 340 -0.15 -18.49 -0.57
CA GLU A 340 0.73 -19.65 -0.41
C GLU A 340 0.86 -20.31 -1.78
N THR A 341 2.09 -20.43 -2.28
CA THR A 341 2.39 -21.18 -3.49
C THR A 341 3.02 -22.51 -3.10
N TYR A 342 2.49 -23.58 -3.68
CA TYR A 342 3.07 -24.92 -3.58
C TYR A 342 3.95 -25.11 -4.81
N GLU A 343 5.28 -25.19 -4.62
CA GLU A 343 6.18 -25.75 -5.62
C GLU A 343 6.17 -27.29 -5.54
#